data_AF-A0A514Z9L8-F1
#
_entry.id   AF-A0A514Z9L8-F1
#
_cell.length_a   1.000
_cell.length_b   1.000
_cell.length_c   1.000
_cell.angle_alpha   90.00
_cell.angle_beta   90.00
_cell.angle_gamma   90.00
#
_symmetry.space_group_name_H-M   'P 1'
#
loop_
_entity.id
_entity.type
_entity.pdbx_description
1 polymer ?
#
loop_
_entity_poly.entity_id
_entity_poly.type
_entity_poly.pdbx_seq_one_letter_code
_entity_poly.pdbx_strand_id
1 'polypeptide(L)'
;MEQTEVNERIKNFKAEMRRYRIPILKLSEEIGYPAALLSDILFLRKKPDIMLLRKIEEALNGSIQDKEEVRTAKPRGTGSTLPLETLSQSYPSLSCAHPELLNELGGKIKGIRTRLNLSEVAFGVALSPVVSPRFIREIEGNQFVPSLEHLIQIADLGEVTLDWLLRG
;
A
#
# COMPACT_ATOMS: atom_id res chain seq x y z
N MET A 1 31.82 20.97 6.65
CA MET A 1 31.37 20.54 5.31
C MET A 1 30.54 19.25 5.32
N GLU A 2 30.41 18.53 6.45
CA GLU A 2 29.80 17.18 6.46
C GLU A 2 28.26 17.13 6.50
N GLN A 3 27.59 18.10 7.14
CA GLN A 3 26.13 18.01 7.39
C GLN A 3 25.30 18.12 6.10
N THR A 4 25.77 18.88 5.12
CA THR A 4 25.10 19.07 3.82
C THR A 4 25.14 17.81 2.98
N GLU A 5 26.25 17.08 2.99
CA GLU A 5 26.41 15.83 2.26
C GLU A 5 25.53 14.71 2.84
N VAL A 6 25.47 14.63 4.17
CA VAL A 6 24.59 13.69 4.89
C VAL A 6 23.11 13.92 4.55
N ASN A 7 22.69 15.19 4.47
CA ASN A 7 21.30 15.52 4.13
C ASN A 7 20.94 15.15 2.69
N GLU A 8 21.86 15.36 1.73
CA GLU A 8 21.65 14.95 0.35
C GLU A 8 21.60 13.42 0.21
N ARG A 9 22.44 12.68 0.94
CA ARG A 9 22.36 11.20 0.99
C ARG A 9 21.00 10.71 1.49
N ILE A 10 20.51 11.27 2.59
CA ILE A 10 19.19 10.91 3.15
C ILE A 10 18.06 11.26 2.18
N LYS A 11 18.18 12.36 1.45
CA LYS A 11 17.22 12.76 0.41
C LYS A 11 17.21 11.77 -0.75
N ASN A 12 18.37 11.29 -1.18
CA ASN A 12 18.50 10.25 -2.19
C ASN A 12 17.89 8.94 -1.73
N PHE A 13 18.16 8.49 -0.50
CA PHE A 13 17.54 7.29 0.07
C PHE A 13 16.02 7.38 0.05
N LYS A 14 15.44 8.52 0.46
CA LYS A 14 13.99 8.73 0.40
C LYS A 14 13.44 8.67 -1.03
N ALA A 15 14.16 9.22 -2.00
CA ALA A 15 13.77 9.19 -3.40
C ALA A 15 13.80 7.77 -3.96
N GLU A 16 14.84 6.99 -3.66
CA GLU A 16 14.97 5.60 -4.07
C GLU A 16 13.93 4.70 -3.42
N MET A 17 13.71 4.84 -2.10
CA MET A 17 12.67 4.12 -1.39
C MET A 17 11.28 4.36 -2.00
N ARG A 18 10.98 5.61 -2.39
CA ARG A 18 9.73 5.94 -3.10
C ARG A 18 9.68 5.34 -4.50
N ARG A 19 10.78 5.47 -5.27
CA ARG A 19 10.87 5.00 -6.66
C ARG A 19 10.70 3.48 -6.76
N TYR A 20 11.35 2.73 -5.88
CA TYR A 20 11.34 1.27 -5.88
C TYR A 20 10.29 0.67 -4.92
N ARG A 21 9.51 1.52 -4.22
CA ARG A 21 8.53 1.13 -3.20
C ARG A 21 9.13 0.15 -2.18
N ILE A 22 10.26 0.56 -1.59
CA ILE A 22 10.96 -0.23 -0.56
C ILE A 22 10.45 0.25 0.81
N PRO A 23 9.76 -0.60 1.59
CA PRO A 23 9.28 -0.22 2.91
C PRO A 23 10.44 -0.13 3.92
N ILE A 24 10.32 0.76 4.90
CA ILE A 24 11.31 0.92 5.99
C ILE A 24 11.51 -0.41 6.75
N LEU A 25 10.46 -1.22 6.87
CA LEU A 25 10.51 -2.54 7.50
C LEU A 25 11.48 -3.49 6.80
N LYS A 26 11.49 -3.51 5.46
CA LYS A 26 12.40 -4.37 4.70
C LYS A 26 13.86 -4.00 4.95
N LEU A 27 14.17 -2.70 4.94
CA LEU A 27 15.52 -2.21 5.27
C LEU A 27 15.91 -2.50 6.73
N SER A 28 14.94 -2.41 7.64
CA SER A 28 15.14 -2.74 9.06
C SER A 28 15.56 -4.21 9.24
N GLU A 29 14.93 -5.13 8.51
CA GLU A 29 15.25 -6.56 8.51
C GLU A 29 16.63 -6.83 7.91
N GLU A 30 16.94 -6.26 6.74
CA GLU A 30 18.22 -6.46 6.05
C GLU A 30 19.42 -5.91 6.84
N ILE A 31 19.25 -4.77 7.51
CA ILE A 31 20.32 -4.11 8.26
C ILE A 31 20.40 -4.65 9.70
N GLY A 32 19.38 -5.38 10.16
CA GLY A 32 19.24 -5.83 11.54
C GLY A 32 19.12 -4.65 12.52
N TYR A 33 18.43 -3.58 12.13
CA TYR A 33 18.33 -2.34 12.89
C TYR A 33 16.87 -1.95 13.13
N PRO A 34 16.46 -1.49 14.32
CA PRO A 34 15.04 -1.22 14.62
C PRO A 34 14.40 -0.19 13.68
N ALA A 35 13.28 -0.54 13.06
CA ALA A 35 12.56 0.29 12.09
C ALA A 35 12.21 1.69 12.61
N ALA A 36 11.86 1.81 13.89
CA ALA A 36 11.57 3.10 14.53
C ALA A 36 12.81 4.02 14.54
N LEU A 37 13.99 3.48 14.87
CA LEU A 37 15.23 4.25 14.89
C LEU A 37 15.69 4.58 13.47
N LEU A 38 15.49 3.67 12.52
CA LEU A 38 15.77 3.90 11.11
C LEU A 38 14.92 5.05 10.57
N SER A 39 13.62 5.08 10.93
CA SER A 39 12.71 6.17 10.62
C SER A 39 13.18 7.49 11.23
N ASP A 40 13.51 7.51 12.51
CA ASP A 40 14.00 8.72 13.18
C ASP A 40 15.24 9.31 12.49
N ILE A 41 16.14 8.47 11.99
CA ILE A 41 17.36 8.89 11.30
C ILE A 41 17.03 9.41 9.90
N LEU A 42 16.18 8.71 9.13
CA LEU A 42 15.72 9.17 7.82
C LEU A 42 14.97 10.51 7.92
N PHE A 43 14.20 10.73 8.98
CA PHE A 43 13.49 11.99 9.22
C PHE A 43 14.30 13.04 9.99
N LEU A 44 15.62 12.83 10.16
CA LEU A 44 16.54 13.75 10.84
C LEU A 44 16.12 14.10 12.28
N ARG A 45 15.31 13.25 12.91
CA ARG A 45 14.93 13.36 14.33
C ARG A 45 16.08 12.92 15.24
N LYS A 46 16.95 12.04 14.74
CA LYS A 46 18.20 11.62 15.40
C LYS A 46 19.40 11.86 14.49
N LYS A 47 20.57 12.07 15.10
CA LYS A 47 21.81 12.22 14.35
C LYS A 47 22.12 10.90 13.62
N PRO A 48 22.33 10.94 12.30
CA PRO A 48 22.70 9.76 11.55
C PRO A 48 24.11 9.31 11.91
N ASP A 49 24.27 8.01 12.11
CA ASP A 49 25.58 7.37 12.20
C ASP A 49 26.09 7.06 10.78
N ILE A 50 27.33 7.46 10.47
CA ILE A 50 27.97 7.27 9.16
C ILE A 50 28.01 5.78 8.79
N MET A 51 28.26 4.91 9.77
CA MET A 51 28.28 3.45 9.56
C MET A 51 26.90 2.92 9.19
N LEU A 52 25.84 3.47 9.79
CA LEU A 52 24.47 3.08 9.48
C LEU A 52 24.05 3.58 8.10
N LEU A 53 24.40 4.81 7.73
CA LEU A 53 24.10 5.35 6.38
C LEU A 53 24.66 4.46 5.28
N ARG A 54 25.88 3.95 5.47
CA ARG A 54 26.50 3.01 4.51
C ARG A 54 25.74 1.69 4.42
N LYS A 55 25.30 1.13 5.56
CA LYS A 55 24.46 -0.08 5.56
C LYS A 55 23.11 0.13 4.87
N ILE A 56 22.52 1.32 5.01
CA ILE A 56 21.28 1.67 4.31
C ILE A 56 21.50 1.71 2.81
N GLU A 57 22.60 2.29 2.36
CA GLU A 57 22.98 2.35 0.95
C GLU A 57 23.22 0.95 0.37
N GLU A 58 23.93 0.08 1.09
CA GLU A 58 24.17 -1.31 0.69
C GLU A 58 22.86 -2.12 0.61
N ALA A 59 21.98 -1.99 1.60
CA ALA A 59 20.66 -2.64 1.62
C ALA A 59 19.75 -2.13 0.48
N LEU A 60 19.73 -0.83 0.22
CA LEU A 60 18.97 -0.25 -0.89
C LEU A 60 19.46 -0.77 -2.25
N ASN A 61 20.77 -0.80 -2.47
CA ASN A 61 21.34 -1.30 -3.71
C ASN A 61 21.03 -2.79 -3.95
N GLY A 62 21.11 -3.62 -2.90
CA GLY A 62 20.69 -5.02 -2.97
C GLY A 62 19.21 -5.17 -3.31
N SER A 63 18.34 -4.44 -2.61
CA SER A 63 16.89 -4.43 -2.87
C SER A 63 16.51 -3.90 -4.25
N ILE A 64 17.34 -3.05 -4.87
CA ILE A 64 17.15 -2.55 -6.25
C ILE A 64 17.52 -3.64 -7.27
N GLN A 65 18.66 -4.32 -7.08
CA GLN A 65 19.11 -5.41 -7.97
C GLN A 65 18.09 -6.55 -8.03
N ASP A 66 17.56 -6.98 -6.88
CA ASP A 66 16.49 -7.99 -6.83
C ASP A 66 15.26 -7.61 -7.66
N LYS A 67 14.92 -6.31 -7.70
CA LYS A 67 13.76 -5.79 -8.45
C LYS A 67 14.03 -5.59 -9.93
N GLU A 68 15.28 -5.35 -10.31
CA GLU A 68 15.70 -5.22 -11.71
C GLU A 68 15.89 -6.60 -12.38
N GLU A 69 16.33 -7.62 -11.64
CA GLU A 69 16.40 -9.01 -12.11
C GLU A 69 15.01 -9.61 -12.38
N VAL A 70 14.01 -9.31 -11.54
CA VAL A 70 12.62 -9.72 -11.77
C VAL A 70 12.02 -9.07 -13.04
N ARG A 71 12.55 -7.93 -13.50
CA ARG A 71 12.08 -7.25 -14.71
C ARG A 71 12.72 -7.79 -16.00
N THR A 72 13.86 -8.48 -15.93
CA THR A 72 14.54 -9.04 -17.12
C THR A 72 14.20 -10.50 -17.38
N ALA A 73 13.63 -11.22 -16.41
CA ALA A 73 13.08 -12.56 -16.62
C ALA A 73 11.66 -12.49 -17.21
N LYS A 74 11.52 -12.77 -18.52
CA LYS A 74 10.22 -13.09 -19.15
C LYS A 74 9.53 -14.22 -18.37
N PRO A 75 8.26 -14.08 -17.94
CA PRO A 75 7.44 -15.25 -17.69
C PRO A 75 6.88 -15.72 -19.05
N ARG A 76 7.49 -16.77 -19.62
CA ARG A 76 6.76 -17.65 -20.55
C ARG A 76 5.64 -18.31 -19.74
N GLY A 77 4.45 -18.31 -20.31
CA GLY A 77 3.23 -18.70 -19.62
C GLY A 77 3.25 -20.11 -19.04
N THR A 78 2.47 -20.29 -17.99
CA THR A 78 1.81 -21.57 -17.72
C THR A 78 0.43 -21.22 -17.21
N GLY A 79 -0.58 -21.60 -18.00
CA GLY A 79 -1.97 -21.45 -17.61
C GLY A 79 -2.21 -22.15 -16.29
N SER A 80 -2.87 -21.44 -15.38
CA SER A 80 -3.59 -22.05 -14.27
C SER A 80 -5.01 -21.55 -14.39
N THR A 81 -5.83 -22.30 -15.13
CA THR A 81 -7.25 -22.41 -14.83
C THR A 81 -7.37 -22.77 -13.36
N LEU A 82 -7.56 -21.77 -12.49
CA LEU A 82 -7.96 -22.01 -11.11
C LEU A 82 -9.47 -21.84 -11.03
N PRO A 83 -10.18 -22.83 -10.45
CA PRO A 83 -11.62 -22.86 -10.48
C PRO A 83 -12.17 -21.67 -9.70
N LEU A 84 -13.34 -21.21 -10.14
CA LEU A 84 -14.23 -20.34 -9.41
C LEU A 84 -14.74 -21.08 -8.14
N GLU A 85 -13.85 -21.45 -7.23
CA GLU A 85 -14.23 -22.01 -5.94
C GLU A 85 -14.68 -20.86 -5.06
N THR A 86 -15.98 -20.88 -4.84
CA THR A 86 -16.76 -20.05 -3.94
C THR A 86 -16.36 -20.40 -2.51
N LEU A 87 -15.16 -20.00 -2.09
CA LEU A 87 -14.82 -20.06 -0.68
C LEU A 87 -15.50 -18.90 0.02
N SER A 88 -16.59 -19.27 0.70
CA SER A 88 -17.27 -18.60 1.79
C SER A 88 -16.30 -18.22 2.92
N GLN A 89 -15.36 -17.33 2.63
CA GLN A 89 -14.54 -16.67 3.65
C GLN A 89 -15.10 -15.26 3.80
N SER A 90 -15.99 -15.11 4.78
CA SER A 90 -16.32 -13.82 5.35
C SER A 90 -15.02 -13.12 5.73
N TYR A 91 -14.73 -12.01 5.06
CA TYR A 91 -13.52 -11.22 5.30
C TYR A 91 -13.45 -10.82 6.77
N PRO A 92 -12.24 -10.76 7.37
CA PRO A 92 -12.07 -10.36 8.75
C PRO A 92 -12.64 -8.95 8.93
N SER A 93 -13.78 -8.89 9.60
CA SER A 93 -14.44 -7.64 10.00
C SER A 93 -13.47 -6.86 10.87
N LEU A 94 -12.99 -5.72 10.36
CA LEU A 94 -12.43 -4.69 11.23
C LEU A 94 -13.63 -4.17 12.05
N SER A 95 -13.76 -4.69 13.27
CA SER A 95 -14.72 -4.22 14.26
C SER A 95 -14.45 -2.73 14.55
N CYS A 96 -15.09 -1.84 13.78
CA CYS A 96 -15.02 -0.41 14.02
C CYS A 96 -15.96 -0.06 15.19
N ALA A 97 -15.38 0.48 16.26
CA ALA A 97 -16.10 0.92 17.47
C ALA A 97 -17.07 2.10 17.26
N HIS A 98 -17.27 2.56 16.01
CA HIS A 98 -18.05 3.76 15.67
C HIS A 98 -18.98 3.49 14.46
N PRO A 99 -20.27 3.20 14.71
CA PRO A 99 -21.25 2.95 13.66
C PRO A 99 -21.60 4.20 12.83
N GLU A 100 -21.34 5.43 13.31
CA GLU A 100 -21.58 6.63 12.50
C GLU A 100 -20.67 6.70 11.26
N LEU A 101 -19.44 6.18 11.36
CA LEU A 101 -18.44 6.18 10.29
C LEU A 101 -18.86 5.29 9.11
N LEU A 102 -19.68 4.28 9.39
CA LEU A 102 -20.26 3.41 8.37
C LEU A 102 -21.32 4.14 7.55
N ASN A 103 -22.14 5.01 8.14
CA ASN A 103 -23.35 5.50 7.46
C ASN A 103 -23.08 6.20 6.13
N GLU A 104 -21.94 6.89 5.98
CA GLU A 104 -21.61 7.61 4.73
C GLU A 104 -20.61 6.88 3.81
N LEU A 105 -19.78 5.98 4.35
CA LEU A 105 -18.68 5.36 3.62
C LEU A 105 -19.15 4.64 2.35
N GLY A 106 -20.11 3.74 2.48
CA GLY A 106 -20.66 2.96 1.36
C GLY A 106 -21.35 3.84 0.32
N GLY A 107 -21.99 4.94 0.78
CA GLY A 107 -22.55 5.95 -0.11
C GLY A 107 -21.49 6.65 -0.95
N LYS A 108 -20.35 7.01 -0.34
CA LYS A 108 -19.21 7.61 -1.04
C LYS A 108 -18.56 6.64 -2.02
N ILE A 109 -18.36 5.39 -1.62
CA ILE A 109 -17.82 4.34 -2.49
C ILE A 109 -18.73 4.12 -3.71
N LYS A 110 -20.05 4.01 -3.48
CA LYS A 110 -21.04 3.92 -4.56
C LYS A 110 -21.03 5.14 -5.47
N GLY A 111 -20.86 6.34 -4.89
CA GLY A 111 -20.71 7.59 -5.62
C GLY A 111 -19.49 7.59 -6.54
N ILE A 112 -18.34 7.12 -6.06
CA ILE A 112 -17.13 6.97 -6.87
C ILE A 112 -17.39 6.00 -8.03
N ARG A 113 -17.91 4.79 -7.74
CA ARG A 113 -18.16 3.77 -8.77
C ARG A 113 -19.10 4.26 -9.87
N THR A 114 -20.21 4.89 -9.47
CA THR A 114 -21.23 5.39 -10.41
C THR A 114 -20.71 6.57 -11.23
N ARG A 115 -19.94 7.48 -10.65
CA ARG A 115 -19.29 8.58 -11.38
C ARG A 115 -18.31 8.07 -12.44
N LEU A 116 -17.63 6.96 -12.17
CA LEU A 116 -16.75 6.28 -13.11
C LEU A 116 -17.50 5.40 -14.14
N ASN A 117 -18.84 5.32 -14.08
CA ASN A 117 -19.67 4.44 -14.90
C ASN A 117 -19.25 2.96 -14.85
N LEU A 118 -18.77 2.49 -13.70
CA LEU A 118 -18.33 1.11 -13.51
C LEU A 118 -19.45 0.23 -12.92
N SER A 119 -19.58 -0.99 -13.43
CA SER A 119 -20.39 -2.03 -12.81
C SER A 119 -19.72 -2.53 -11.52
N GLU A 120 -20.48 -3.18 -10.63
CA GLU A 120 -19.90 -3.82 -9.42
C GLU A 120 -18.76 -4.80 -9.79
N VAL A 121 -18.92 -5.51 -10.92
CA VAL A 121 -17.89 -6.44 -11.45
C VAL A 121 -16.64 -5.67 -11.88
N ALA A 122 -16.80 -4.65 -12.74
CA ALA A 122 -15.67 -3.90 -13.27
C ALA A 122 -14.93 -3.14 -12.16
N PHE A 123 -15.66 -2.62 -11.18
CA PHE A 123 -15.10 -1.96 -10.01
C PHE A 123 -14.30 -2.93 -9.13
N GLY A 124 -14.82 -4.14 -8.91
CA GLY A 124 -14.10 -5.18 -8.16
C GLY A 124 -12.83 -5.68 -8.87
N VAL A 125 -12.84 -5.72 -10.21
CA VAL A 125 -11.66 -6.04 -11.03
C VAL A 125 -10.60 -4.92 -11.01
N ALA A 126 -11.02 -3.67 -10.81
CA ALA A 126 -10.10 -2.54 -10.70
C ALA A 126 -9.29 -2.53 -9.38
N LEU A 127 -9.68 -3.36 -8.40
CA LEU A 127 -9.00 -3.48 -7.12
C LEU A 127 -8.02 -4.67 -7.10
N SER A 128 -7.00 -4.57 -6.27
CA SER A 128 -5.98 -5.59 -6.06
C SER A 128 -5.86 -5.94 -4.57
N PRO A 129 -6.06 -7.21 -4.15
CA PRO A 129 -6.52 -8.32 -4.97
C PRO A 129 -7.94 -8.07 -5.51
N VAL A 130 -8.26 -8.71 -6.64
CA VAL A 130 -9.59 -8.64 -7.27
C VAL A 130 -10.66 -9.08 -6.27
N VAL A 131 -11.72 -8.29 -6.16
CA VAL A 131 -12.83 -8.58 -5.24
C VAL A 131 -14.10 -8.92 -6.01
N SER A 132 -14.96 -9.71 -5.37
CA SER A 132 -16.23 -10.13 -5.97
C SER A 132 -17.24 -8.97 -6.05
N PRO A 133 -18.22 -9.02 -6.97
CA PRO A 133 -19.30 -8.03 -7.02
C PRO A 133 -20.12 -7.99 -5.72
N ARG A 134 -20.24 -9.14 -5.06
CA ARG A 134 -20.91 -9.26 -3.75
C ARG A 134 -20.17 -8.45 -2.68
N PHE A 135 -18.84 -8.52 -2.65
CA PHE A 135 -18.01 -7.70 -1.77
C PHE A 135 -18.28 -6.21 -2.00
N ILE A 136 -18.32 -5.76 -3.27
CA ILE A 136 -18.63 -4.36 -3.61
C ILE A 136 -20.02 -3.97 -3.10
N ARG A 137 -21.02 -4.83 -3.29
CA ARG A 137 -22.38 -4.56 -2.80
C ARG A 137 -22.45 -4.45 -1.28
N GLU A 138 -21.75 -5.32 -0.57
CA GLU A 138 -21.73 -5.35 0.89
C GLU A 138 -21.01 -4.11 1.47
N ILE A 139 -19.91 -3.64 0.87
CA ILE A 139 -19.25 -2.39 1.29
C ILE A 139 -20.09 -1.15 0.96
N GLU A 140 -20.74 -1.12 -0.21
CA GLU A 140 -21.65 -0.02 -0.59
C GLU A 140 -22.89 0.03 0.30
N GLY A 141 -23.32 -1.11 0.81
CA GLY A 141 -24.41 -1.27 1.77
C GLY A 141 -23.98 -1.15 3.23
N ASN A 142 -22.76 -0.69 3.51
CA ASN A 142 -22.21 -0.50 4.85
C ASN A 142 -22.26 -1.75 5.75
N GLN A 143 -22.24 -2.95 5.15
CA GLN A 143 -22.30 -4.21 5.89
C GLN A 143 -20.99 -4.50 6.61
N PHE A 144 -19.87 -4.03 6.06
CA PHE A 144 -18.56 -4.09 6.69
C PHE A 144 -17.63 -3.02 6.11
N VAL A 145 -16.51 -2.77 6.79
CA VAL A 145 -15.44 -1.88 6.31
C VAL A 145 -14.37 -2.72 5.59
N PRO A 146 -14.06 -2.43 4.31
CA PRO A 146 -13.01 -3.13 3.61
C PRO A 146 -11.61 -2.85 4.19
N SER A 147 -10.61 -3.60 3.74
CA SER A 147 -9.22 -3.39 4.20
C SER A 147 -8.73 -1.98 3.89
N LEU A 148 -7.74 -1.50 4.67
CA LEU A 148 -7.10 -0.21 4.41
C LEU A 148 -6.50 -0.14 3.00
N GLU A 149 -5.93 -1.23 2.50
CA GLU A 149 -5.38 -1.30 1.14
C GLU A 149 -6.45 -1.09 0.08
N HIS A 150 -7.63 -1.70 0.25
CA HIS A 150 -8.78 -1.47 -0.64
C HIS A 150 -9.32 -0.05 -0.52
N LEU A 151 -9.38 0.51 0.68
CA LEU A 151 -9.83 1.89 0.90
C LEU A 151 -8.91 2.91 0.21
N ILE A 152 -7.59 2.71 0.29
CA ILE A 152 -6.60 3.54 -0.41
C ILE A 152 -6.83 3.44 -1.93
N GLN A 153 -6.97 2.23 -2.46
CA GLN A 153 -7.20 2.03 -3.90
C GLN A 153 -8.51 2.64 -4.38
N ILE A 154 -9.58 2.54 -3.60
CA ILE A 154 -10.86 3.17 -3.91
C ILE A 154 -10.73 4.70 -3.90
N ALA A 155 -10.01 5.26 -2.93
CA ALA A 155 -9.75 6.70 -2.88
C ALA A 155 -8.93 7.17 -4.09
N ASP A 156 -7.89 6.42 -4.47
CA ASP A 156 -7.06 6.68 -5.65
C ASP A 156 -7.89 6.61 -6.95
N LEU A 157 -8.73 5.57 -7.12
CA LEU A 157 -9.66 5.45 -8.25
C LEU A 157 -10.65 6.62 -8.31
N GLY A 158 -11.07 7.11 -7.15
CA GLY A 158 -11.96 8.25 -7.02
C GLY A 158 -11.26 9.60 -7.10
N GLU A 159 -9.94 9.67 -7.23
CA GLU A 159 -9.16 10.92 -7.14
C GLU A 159 -9.53 11.75 -5.88
N VAL A 160 -9.81 11.07 -4.77
CA VAL A 160 -10.14 11.68 -3.48
C VAL A 160 -9.11 11.30 -2.42
N THR A 161 -9.06 12.06 -1.33
CA THR A 161 -8.23 11.68 -0.18
C THR A 161 -8.91 10.57 0.62
N LEU A 162 -8.10 9.69 1.21
CA LEU A 162 -8.59 8.68 2.15
C LEU A 162 -9.35 9.33 3.33
N ASP A 163 -8.90 10.50 3.78
CA ASP A 163 -9.56 11.29 4.82
C ASP A 163 -10.98 11.73 4.41
N TRP A 164 -11.16 12.21 3.18
CA TRP A 164 -12.49 12.54 2.67
C TRP A 164 -13.41 11.31 2.59
N LEU A 165 -12.85 10.18 2.17
CA LEU A 165 -13.58 8.92 2.04
C LEU A 165 -14.08 8.41 3.41
N LEU A 166 -13.28 8.60 4.46
CA LEU A 166 -13.54 8.07 5.81
C LEU A 166 -14.26 9.05 6.75
N ARG A 167 -14.26 10.35 6.47
CA ARG A 167 -15.06 11.31 7.26
C ARG A 167 -16.55 11.07 7.02
N GLY A 168 -17.36 11.24 8.05
CA GLY A 168 -18.81 11.46 7.92
C GLY A 168 -19.16 12.93 8.03
#